data_AF-A0A7V8E5F8-F1
#
_entry.id   AF-A0A7V8E5F8-F1
#
_cell.length_a   1.000
_cell.length_b   1.000
_cell.length_c   1.000
_cell.angle_alpha   90.00
_cell.angle_beta   90.00
_cell.angle_gamma   90.00
#
_symmetry.space_group_name_H-M   'P 1'
#
loop_
_entity.id
_entity.type
_entity.pdbx_description
1 polymer ?
#
loop_
_entity_poly.entity_id
_entity_poly.type
_entity_poly.pdbx_seq_one_letter_code
_entity_poly.pdbx_strand_id
1 'polypeptide(L)'
;MHAREPIRDWQQMRVKRDRRAPAGVVEWIAAHATPLVSPEAGHGFGDMAPIARLVGAAKIVALGEATHGTREFFQLKHRFLEYLVARLGFTVFAIEASQSECRAIDDYVLHGRGDARAALAGVRYWTWNTEEVLSMIEWMRAWNADPGHVAKVRFRGFDMQITAGAHAGVAEFLERVGADPALIAPIGPLAQPPSREGPAHGARVRAGLA
;
A
#
# COMPACT_ATOMS: atom_id res chain seq x y z
N MET A 1 29.20 -7.49 29.50
CA MET A 1 27.74 -7.61 29.37
C MET A 1 27.09 -6.42 30.09
N HIS A 2 26.69 -5.37 29.36
CA HIS A 2 25.83 -4.32 29.91
C HIS A 2 24.38 -4.70 29.64
N ALA A 3 23.70 -5.21 30.66
CA ALA A 3 22.25 -5.33 30.64
C ALA A 3 21.66 -3.92 30.50
N ARG A 4 20.99 -3.64 29.38
CA ARG A 4 20.21 -2.40 29.24
C ARG A 4 19.00 -2.52 30.16
N GLU A 5 18.89 -1.63 31.13
CA GLU A 5 17.68 -1.43 31.94
C GLU A 5 16.45 -1.34 31.02
N PRO A 6 15.34 -2.06 31.31
CA PRO A 6 14.12 -1.95 30.52
C PRO A 6 13.56 -0.53 30.66
N ILE A 7 13.05 0.03 29.57
CA ILE A 7 12.36 1.33 29.57
C ILE A 7 11.10 1.18 30.44
N ARG A 8 11.15 1.69 31.68
CA ARG A 8 10.09 1.51 32.69
C ARG A 8 8.93 2.50 32.58
N ASP A 9 9.03 3.54 31.75
CA ASP A 9 8.07 4.65 31.81
C ASP A 9 7.67 5.19 30.43
N TRP A 10 6.81 4.43 29.73
CA TRP A 10 6.17 4.88 28.50
C TRP A 10 5.22 6.08 28.71
N GLN A 11 4.86 6.43 29.96
CA GLN A 11 3.95 7.54 30.23
C GLN A 11 4.65 8.91 30.07
N GLN A 12 5.98 8.98 30.19
CA GLN A 12 6.75 10.20 29.96
C GLN A 12 6.95 10.56 28.48
N MET A 13 6.72 9.62 27.56
CA MET A 13 6.69 9.88 26.10
C MET A 13 5.35 10.44 25.61
N ARG A 14 4.44 10.82 26.50
CA ARG A 14 3.25 11.58 26.12
C ARG A 14 3.68 12.97 25.63
N VAL A 15 3.55 13.21 24.32
CA VAL A 15 3.52 14.56 23.77
C VAL A 15 2.53 15.36 24.63
N LYS A 16 3.01 16.40 25.31
CA LYS A 16 2.15 17.30 26.10
C LYS A 16 1.12 17.89 25.13
N ARG A 17 -0.11 17.34 25.15
CA ARG A 17 -1.21 17.66 24.22
C ARG A 17 -1.67 19.14 24.27
N ASP A 18 -1.13 19.92 25.20
CA ASP A 18 -1.65 21.24 25.58
C ASP A 18 -0.83 22.45 25.11
N ARG A 19 0.18 22.27 24.24
CA ARG A 19 0.89 23.42 23.66
C ARG A 19 0.37 23.71 22.27
N ARG A 20 -0.47 24.75 22.16
CA ARG A 20 -0.79 25.38 20.87
C ARG A 20 0.52 25.77 20.19
N ALA A 21 0.65 25.49 18.90
CA ALA A 21 1.80 25.93 18.12
C ALA A 21 1.93 27.46 18.20
N PRO A 22 3.14 28.04 18.27
CA PRO A 22 3.32 29.49 18.26
C PRO A 22 2.64 30.12 17.04
N ALA A 23 1.97 31.28 17.21
CA ALA A 23 1.21 31.92 16.13
C ALA A 23 2.05 32.16 14.87
N GLY A 24 3.28 32.66 15.04
CA GLY A 24 4.21 32.86 13.93
C GLY A 24 4.57 31.58 13.17
N VAL A 25 4.57 30.40 13.82
CA VAL A 25 4.79 29.11 13.13
C VAL A 25 3.57 28.75 12.29
N VAL A 26 2.37 28.93 12.83
CA VAL A 26 1.12 28.65 12.10
C VAL A 26 0.98 29.58 10.90
N GLU A 27 1.25 30.88 11.07
CA GLU A 27 1.24 31.88 9.99
C GLU A 27 2.26 31.54 8.91
N TRP A 28 3.48 31.16 9.30
CA TRP A 28 4.49 30.75 8.34
C TRP A 28 4.06 29.50 7.54
N ILE A 29 3.52 28.47 8.21
CA ILE A 29 3.01 27.28 7.50
C ILE A 29 1.88 27.66 6.55
N ALA A 30 0.90 28.46 7.00
CA ALA A 30 -0.23 28.87 6.17
C ALA A 30 0.21 29.65 4.92
N ALA A 31 1.25 30.48 5.04
CA ALA A 31 1.79 31.25 3.93
C ALA A 31 2.62 30.42 2.91
N HIS A 32 3.11 29.24 3.29
CA HIS A 32 4.02 28.43 2.47
C HIS A 32 3.47 27.04 2.10
N ALA A 33 2.36 26.61 2.71
CA ALA A 33 1.72 25.35 2.39
C ALA A 33 1.10 25.38 0.98
N THR A 34 1.16 24.26 0.28
CA THR A 34 0.36 24.06 -0.93
C THR A 34 -1.00 23.49 -0.51
N PRO A 35 -2.10 24.24 -0.65
CA PRO A 35 -3.42 23.72 -0.33
C PRO A 35 -3.82 22.64 -1.33
N LEU A 36 -4.38 21.54 -0.83
CA LEU A 36 -5.02 20.52 -1.64
C LEU A 36 -6.53 20.69 -1.51
N VAL A 37 -7.22 20.70 -2.65
CA VAL A 37 -8.67 20.97 -2.74
C VAL A 37 -9.50 19.74 -2.36
N SER A 38 -8.98 18.53 -2.60
CA SER A 38 -9.66 17.27 -2.29
C SER A 38 -8.65 16.16 -2.02
N PRO A 39 -8.93 15.19 -1.12
CA PRO A 39 -8.15 13.97 -1.04
C PRO A 39 -8.47 12.99 -2.18
N GLU A 40 -9.58 13.15 -2.88
CA GLU A 40 -10.14 12.11 -3.73
C GLU A 40 -9.54 12.07 -5.14
N ALA A 41 -9.25 10.85 -5.61
CA ALA A 41 -8.90 10.55 -7.00
C ALA A 41 -10.01 10.98 -7.97
N GLY A 42 -9.67 11.27 -9.23
CA GLY A 42 -10.64 11.73 -10.24
C GLY A 42 -11.08 13.20 -10.15
N HIS A 43 -10.63 13.97 -9.16
CA HIS A 43 -10.92 15.42 -9.03
C HIS A 43 -9.87 16.33 -9.71
N GLY A 44 -9.18 15.80 -10.73
CA GLY A 44 -8.14 16.52 -11.48
C GLY A 44 -6.88 16.83 -10.67
N PHE A 45 -5.96 17.58 -11.27
CA PHE A 45 -4.60 17.82 -10.75
C PHE A 45 -4.21 19.31 -10.64
N GLY A 46 -5.19 20.23 -10.69
CA GLY A 46 -4.91 21.67 -10.76
C GLY A 46 -4.11 22.21 -9.55
N ASP A 47 -4.36 21.67 -8.37
CA ASP A 47 -3.68 21.94 -7.10
C ASP A 47 -2.39 21.10 -6.88
N MET A 48 -2.07 20.16 -7.79
CA MET A 48 -0.93 19.24 -7.65
C MET A 48 0.34 19.71 -8.37
N ALA A 49 0.28 20.81 -9.13
CA ALA A 49 1.45 21.31 -9.86
C ALA A 49 2.71 21.51 -8.97
N PRO A 50 2.62 22.00 -7.72
CA PRO A 50 3.79 22.10 -6.84
C PRO A 50 4.43 20.76 -6.49
N ILE A 51 3.67 19.66 -6.48
CA ILE A 51 4.18 18.32 -6.19
C ILE A 51 5.21 17.90 -7.25
N ALA A 52 4.99 18.21 -8.53
CA ALA A 52 5.96 17.89 -9.59
C ALA A 52 7.32 18.54 -9.34
N ARG A 53 7.34 19.79 -8.83
CA ARG A 53 8.57 20.48 -8.47
C ARG A 53 9.27 19.82 -7.28
N LEU A 54 8.51 19.36 -6.27
CA LEU A 54 9.06 18.65 -5.11
C LEU A 54 9.65 17.29 -5.48
N VAL A 55 9.01 16.56 -6.39
CA VAL A 55 9.49 15.25 -6.86
C VAL A 55 10.76 15.39 -7.71
N GLY A 56 10.79 16.38 -8.62
CA GLY A 56 11.94 16.64 -9.47
C GLY A 56 12.37 15.41 -10.28
N ALA A 57 13.64 15.04 -10.19
CA ALA A 57 14.22 13.88 -10.89
C ALA A 57 14.17 12.57 -10.09
N ALA A 58 13.51 12.55 -8.92
CA ALA A 58 13.45 11.37 -8.06
C ALA A 58 12.81 10.18 -8.80
N LYS A 59 13.41 9.00 -8.62
CA LYS A 59 12.90 7.74 -9.19
C LYS A 59 12.01 6.96 -8.23
N ILE A 60 12.06 7.31 -6.94
CA ILE A 60 11.28 6.70 -5.87
C ILE A 60 10.66 7.84 -5.07
N VAL A 61 9.35 7.78 -4.86
CA VAL A 61 8.59 8.69 -4.00
C VAL A 61 7.91 7.83 -2.94
N ALA A 62 8.21 8.11 -1.67
CA ALA A 62 7.61 7.42 -0.54
C ALA A 62 6.37 8.18 -0.06
N LEU A 63 5.22 7.52 -0.05
CA LEU A 63 3.96 8.08 0.44
C LEU A 63 3.64 7.47 1.82
N GLY A 64 4.05 8.16 2.88
CA GLY A 64 3.73 7.77 4.25
C GLY A 64 2.28 8.03 4.64
N GLU A 65 1.83 7.46 5.75
CA GLU A 65 0.56 7.78 6.41
C GLU A 65 0.77 7.87 7.91
N ALA A 66 0.02 8.72 8.60
CA ALA A 66 0.17 8.88 10.05
C ALA A 66 -0.45 7.71 10.83
N THR A 67 -1.46 7.05 10.26
CA THR A 67 -2.21 5.95 10.86
C THR A 67 -2.69 4.99 9.78
N HIS A 68 -2.73 3.70 10.10
CA HIS A 68 -3.44 2.71 9.29
C HIS A 68 -4.95 2.82 9.56
N GLY A 69 -5.76 2.99 8.52
CA GLY A 69 -7.22 2.99 8.62
C GLY A 69 -7.90 4.37 8.54
N THR A 70 -7.16 5.43 8.21
CA THR A 70 -7.76 6.74 7.87
C THR A 70 -8.06 6.78 6.37
N ARG A 71 -9.35 6.83 6.04
CA ARG A 71 -9.86 6.86 4.67
C ARG A 71 -9.17 7.89 3.79
N GLU A 72 -9.00 9.11 4.30
CA GLU A 72 -8.46 10.24 3.55
C GLU A 72 -6.99 10.03 3.16
N PHE A 73 -6.21 9.26 3.95
CA PHE A 73 -4.84 8.92 3.57
C PHE A 73 -4.81 7.99 2.36
N PHE A 74 -5.70 7.00 2.28
CA PHE A 74 -5.77 6.11 1.13
C PHE A 74 -6.33 6.80 -0.11
N GLN A 75 -7.36 7.63 0.05
CA GLN A 75 -7.87 8.46 -1.04
C GLN A 75 -6.76 9.37 -1.58
N LEU A 76 -6.02 10.06 -0.71
CA LEU A 76 -4.95 10.96 -1.13
C LEU A 76 -3.79 10.23 -1.81
N LYS A 77 -3.39 9.06 -1.28
CA LYS A 77 -2.38 8.21 -1.91
C LYS A 77 -2.81 7.75 -3.30
N HIS A 78 -4.08 7.38 -3.46
CA HIS A 78 -4.64 7.05 -4.77
C HIS A 78 -4.53 8.26 -5.72
N ARG A 79 -4.99 9.44 -5.29
CA ARG A 79 -4.91 10.67 -6.10
C ARG A 79 -3.46 11.01 -6.49
N PHE A 80 -2.52 10.87 -5.56
CA PHE A 80 -1.10 11.05 -5.83
C PHE A 80 -0.57 10.02 -6.83
N LEU A 81 -0.96 8.75 -6.69
CA LEU A 81 -0.60 7.71 -7.65
C LEU A 81 -1.06 8.08 -9.07
N GLU A 82 -2.31 8.53 -9.24
CA GLU A 82 -2.81 8.96 -10.56
C GLU A 82 -1.93 10.07 -11.14
N TYR A 83 -1.59 11.08 -10.33
CA TYR A 83 -0.76 12.20 -10.76
C TYR A 83 0.67 11.76 -11.11
N LEU A 84 1.30 10.96 -10.26
CA LEU A 84 2.68 10.48 -10.46
C LEU A 84 2.78 9.61 -11.73
N VAL A 85 1.78 8.77 -11.98
CA VAL A 85 1.72 7.95 -13.20
C VAL A 85 1.45 8.83 -14.42
N ALA A 86 0.37 9.61 -14.40
CA ALA A 86 -0.11 10.33 -15.58
C ALA A 86 0.78 11.52 -15.99
N ARG A 87 1.44 12.17 -15.02
CA ARG A 87 2.24 13.38 -15.28
C ARG A 87 3.73 13.17 -15.16
N LEU A 88 4.18 12.26 -14.29
CA LEU A 88 5.60 12.08 -13.98
C LEU A 88 6.16 10.72 -14.42
N GLY A 89 5.34 9.86 -15.03
CA GLY A 89 5.80 8.62 -15.66
C GLY A 89 6.22 7.52 -14.68
N PHE A 90 5.74 7.54 -13.44
CA PHE A 90 5.95 6.42 -12.51
C PHE A 90 5.19 5.18 -12.99
N THR A 91 5.80 4.00 -12.88
CA THR A 91 5.24 2.75 -13.42
C THR A 91 5.14 1.62 -12.38
N VAL A 92 5.48 1.89 -11.12
CA VAL A 92 5.40 0.90 -10.05
C VAL A 92 4.76 1.55 -8.83
N PHE A 93 3.64 0.98 -8.39
CA PHE A 93 3.11 1.22 -7.06
C PHE A 93 3.53 0.07 -6.15
N ALA A 94 4.20 0.40 -5.05
CA ALA A 94 4.65 -0.58 -4.08
C ALA A 94 4.06 -0.25 -2.69
N ILE A 95 3.48 -1.24 -2.02
CA ILE A 95 2.82 -1.10 -0.72
C ILE A 95 3.49 -1.99 0.35
N GLU A 96 3.37 -1.59 1.61
CA GLU A 96 3.85 -2.30 2.80
C GLU A 96 2.99 -3.57 3.05
N ALA A 97 3.09 -4.51 2.12
CA ALA A 97 2.43 -5.81 2.16
C ALA A 97 3.37 -6.89 1.64
N SER A 98 3.09 -8.14 1.99
CA SER A 98 3.92 -9.27 1.60
C SER A 98 3.95 -9.42 0.07
N GLN A 99 5.16 -9.40 -0.51
CA GLN A 99 5.35 -9.36 -1.96
C GLN A 99 4.72 -10.55 -2.70
N SER A 100 4.72 -11.74 -2.10
CA SER A 100 4.13 -12.93 -2.70
C SER A 100 2.61 -12.80 -2.89
N GLU A 101 1.92 -12.24 -1.91
CA GLU A 101 0.48 -12.09 -1.87
C GLU A 101 0.03 -10.98 -2.83
N CYS A 102 0.85 -9.96 -3.04
CA CYS A 102 0.61 -8.90 -4.03
C CYS A 102 0.68 -9.37 -5.49
N ARG A 103 1.19 -10.58 -5.78
CA ARG A 103 1.28 -11.11 -7.16
C ARG A 103 -0.11 -11.24 -7.81
N ALA A 104 -1.10 -11.68 -7.05
CA ALA A 104 -2.47 -11.81 -7.57
C ALA A 104 -3.06 -10.45 -7.97
N ILE A 105 -2.74 -9.38 -7.23
CA ILE A 105 -3.14 -8.01 -7.58
C ILE A 105 -2.39 -7.55 -8.84
N ASP A 106 -1.08 -7.78 -8.94
CA ASP A 106 -0.31 -7.41 -10.14
C ASP A 106 -0.82 -8.11 -11.40
N ASP A 107 -1.17 -9.40 -11.29
CA ASP A 107 -1.78 -10.18 -12.38
C ASP A 107 -3.15 -9.64 -12.78
N TYR A 108 -3.98 -9.25 -11.81
CA TYR A 108 -5.23 -8.55 -12.08
C TYR A 108 -4.97 -7.22 -12.78
N VAL A 109 -4.11 -6.36 -12.23
CA VAL A 109 -3.81 -5.02 -12.75
C VAL A 109 -3.28 -5.06 -14.18
N LEU A 110 -2.44 -6.04 -14.54
CA LEU A 110 -1.83 -6.11 -15.87
C LEU A 110 -2.67 -6.85 -16.90
N HIS A 111 -3.35 -7.92 -16.48
CA HIS A 111 -3.92 -8.90 -17.39
C HIS A 111 -5.42 -9.08 -17.18
N GLY A 112 -6.01 -8.47 -16.15
CA GLY A 112 -7.40 -8.69 -15.77
C GLY A 112 -7.68 -10.12 -15.29
N ARG A 113 -6.66 -10.85 -14.84
CA ARG A 113 -6.83 -12.22 -14.36
C ARG A 113 -7.30 -12.23 -12.91
N GLY A 114 -8.34 -13.01 -12.62
CA GLY A 114 -8.92 -13.11 -11.28
C GLY A 114 -9.91 -12.00 -10.95
N ASP A 115 -10.21 -11.85 -9.66
CA ASP A 115 -11.11 -10.84 -9.11
C ASP A 115 -10.34 -9.90 -8.18
N ALA A 116 -10.53 -8.59 -8.34
CA ALA A 116 -9.78 -7.58 -7.58
C ALA A 116 -10.01 -7.69 -6.07
N ARG A 117 -11.26 -7.93 -5.66
CA ARG A 117 -11.65 -8.02 -4.25
C ARG A 117 -11.08 -9.28 -3.62
N ALA A 118 -11.12 -10.42 -4.31
CA ALA A 118 -10.49 -11.66 -3.88
C ALA A 118 -8.96 -11.53 -3.79
N ALA A 119 -8.32 -10.91 -4.78
CA ALA A 119 -6.88 -10.65 -4.78
C ALA A 119 -6.49 -9.74 -3.60
N LEU A 120 -7.25 -8.68 -3.35
CA LEU A 120 -7.04 -7.78 -2.21
C LEU A 120 -7.24 -8.47 -0.87
N ALA A 121 -8.30 -9.27 -0.72
CA ALA A 121 -8.50 -10.09 0.47
C ALA A 121 -7.35 -11.08 0.69
N GLY A 122 -6.75 -11.59 -0.39
CA GLY A 122 -5.57 -12.46 -0.39
C GLY A 122 -4.29 -11.82 0.17
N VAL A 123 -4.23 -10.50 0.28
CA VAL A 123 -3.15 -9.76 0.95
C VAL A 123 -3.16 -10.00 2.46
N ARG A 124 -4.31 -10.37 3.05
CA ARG A 124 -4.46 -10.79 4.46
C ARG A 124 -4.09 -9.73 5.51
N TYR A 125 -4.01 -8.46 5.11
CA TYR A 125 -3.90 -7.32 6.01
C TYR A 125 -5.20 -6.51 5.98
N TRP A 126 -5.87 -6.39 7.13
CA TRP A 126 -7.10 -5.60 7.23
C TRP A 126 -6.87 -4.14 6.85
N THR A 127 -5.67 -3.61 7.11
CA THR A 127 -5.28 -2.22 6.82
C THR A 127 -5.38 -1.89 5.34
N TRP A 128 -5.14 -2.88 4.47
CA TRP A 128 -5.18 -2.73 3.02
C TRP A 128 -6.49 -3.21 2.41
N ASN A 129 -7.22 -4.09 3.09
CA ASN A 129 -8.49 -4.63 2.60
C ASN A 129 -9.64 -3.63 2.79
N THR A 130 -9.57 -2.51 2.08
CA THR A 130 -10.53 -1.40 2.13
C THR A 130 -11.03 -1.03 0.74
N GLU A 131 -12.16 -0.31 0.67
CA GLU A 131 -12.72 0.14 -0.61
C GLU A 131 -11.82 1.17 -1.30
N GLU A 132 -11.06 1.98 -0.55
CA GLU A 132 -10.13 2.97 -1.10
C GLU A 132 -8.96 2.30 -1.84
N VAL A 133 -8.40 1.22 -1.27
CA VAL A 133 -7.33 0.45 -1.92
C VAL A 133 -7.88 -0.37 -3.08
N LEU A 134 -9.09 -0.92 -2.97
CA LEU A 134 -9.76 -1.59 -4.08
C LEU A 134 -9.97 -0.64 -5.26
N SER A 135 -10.47 0.57 -5.01
CA SER A 135 -10.65 1.62 -6.03
C SER A 135 -9.33 1.98 -6.71
N MET A 136 -8.23 2.04 -5.95
CA MET A 136 -6.89 2.26 -6.50
C MET A 136 -6.43 1.12 -7.42
N ILE A 137 -6.68 -0.13 -7.04
CA ILE A 137 -6.36 -1.32 -7.85
C ILE A 137 -7.16 -1.35 -9.15
N GLU A 138 -8.46 -1.04 -9.07
CA GLU A 138 -9.35 -0.98 -10.24
C GLU A 138 -8.95 0.15 -11.19
N TRP A 139 -8.56 1.31 -10.65
CA TRP A 139 -8.00 2.40 -11.45
C TRP A 139 -6.70 1.97 -12.17
N MET A 140 -5.79 1.29 -11.48
CA MET A 140 -4.56 0.78 -12.10
C MET A 140 -4.86 -0.19 -13.24
N ARG A 141 -5.87 -1.06 -13.07
CA ARG A 141 -6.36 -1.95 -14.13
C ARG A 141 -6.91 -1.17 -15.32
N ALA A 142 -7.71 -0.13 -15.08
CA ALA A 142 -8.29 0.71 -16.12
C ALA A 142 -7.20 1.48 -16.89
N TRP A 143 -6.23 2.07 -16.18
CA TRP A 143 -5.05 2.70 -16.77
C TRP A 143 -4.31 1.73 -17.71
N ASN A 144 -4.07 0.51 -17.24
CA ASN A 144 -3.37 -0.51 -18.02
C ASN A 144 -4.19 -1.06 -19.20
N ALA A 145 -5.52 -1.06 -19.11
CA ALA A 145 -6.41 -1.54 -20.18
C ALA A 145 -6.33 -0.65 -21.44
N ASP A 146 -6.08 0.64 -21.24
CA ASP A 146 -6.03 1.61 -22.32
C ASP A 146 -4.81 1.34 -23.24
N PRO A 147 -5.01 1.07 -24.53
CA PRO A 147 -3.91 0.86 -25.48
C PRO A 147 -3.05 2.12 -25.69
N GLY A 148 -3.57 3.32 -25.41
CA GLY A 148 -2.83 4.58 -25.48
C GLY A 148 -1.78 4.73 -24.39
N HIS A 149 -1.93 4.05 -23.25
CA HIS A 149 -0.92 4.03 -22.20
C HIS A 149 0.13 2.96 -22.46
N VAL A 150 1.21 3.32 -23.15
CA VAL A 150 2.32 2.40 -23.47
C VAL A 150 3.01 1.90 -22.19
N ALA A 151 3.24 2.78 -21.22
CA ALA A 151 3.79 2.43 -19.92
C ALA A 151 2.69 1.92 -18.99
N LYS A 152 2.78 0.64 -18.63
CA LYS A 152 1.84 -0.02 -17.70
C LYS A 152 2.33 0.13 -16.25
N VAL A 153 1.40 0.26 -15.32
CA VAL A 153 1.67 0.32 -13.88
C VAL A 153 1.68 -1.09 -13.29
N ARG A 154 2.69 -1.41 -12.49
CA ARG A 154 2.83 -2.63 -11.71
C ARG A 154 2.36 -2.42 -10.27
N PHE A 155 1.79 -3.46 -9.67
CA PHE A 155 1.53 -3.53 -8.24
C PHE A 155 2.57 -4.43 -7.55
N ARG A 156 3.17 -3.96 -6.46
CA ARG A 156 4.21 -4.69 -5.72
C ARG A 156 3.98 -4.59 -4.22
N GLY A 157 4.30 -5.66 -3.51
CA GLY A 157 4.56 -5.63 -2.08
C GLY A 157 6.06 -5.52 -1.82
N PHE A 158 6.46 -4.97 -0.68
CA PHE A 158 7.86 -4.96 -0.25
C PHE A 158 8.07 -5.44 1.19
N ASP A 159 7.03 -5.96 1.83
CA ASP A 159 7.11 -6.59 3.15
C ASP A 159 7.25 -8.12 3.03
N MET A 160 7.46 -8.80 4.16
CA MET A 160 7.78 -10.23 4.26
C MET A 160 7.19 -10.90 5.51
N GLN A 161 6.01 -10.46 5.99
CA GLN A 161 5.41 -11.06 7.20
C GLN A 161 4.57 -12.32 6.92
N ILE A 162 4.24 -12.61 5.67
CA ILE A 162 3.56 -13.84 5.26
C ILE A 162 4.45 -14.61 4.30
N THR A 163 4.69 -15.88 4.62
CA THR A 163 5.64 -16.72 3.87
C THR A 163 4.97 -17.77 2.99
N ALA A 164 3.66 -18.00 3.17
CA ALA A 164 2.93 -19.06 2.47
C ALA A 164 2.98 -18.88 0.94
N GLY A 165 2.75 -17.66 0.44
CA GLY A 165 2.83 -17.40 -0.99
C GLY A 165 4.25 -17.51 -1.54
N ALA A 166 5.26 -17.08 -0.77
CA ALA A 166 6.67 -17.22 -1.16
C ALA A 166 7.09 -18.69 -1.23
N HIS A 167 6.69 -19.50 -0.25
CA HIS A 167 6.88 -20.95 -0.25
C HIS A 167 6.25 -21.60 -1.48
N ALA A 168 4.97 -21.28 -1.77
CA ALA A 168 4.27 -21.79 -2.94
C ALA A 168 4.99 -21.42 -4.25
N GLY A 169 5.51 -20.19 -4.35
CA GLY A 169 6.28 -19.75 -5.51
C GLY A 169 7.60 -20.50 -5.69
N VAL A 170 8.28 -20.90 -4.61
CA VAL A 170 9.47 -21.76 -4.69
C VAL A 170 9.09 -23.17 -5.13
N ALA A 171 8.01 -23.74 -4.59
CA ALA A 171 7.53 -25.06 -5.00
C ALA A 171 7.18 -25.10 -6.50
N GLU A 172 6.42 -24.11 -7.00
CA GLU A 172 6.09 -23.97 -8.42
C GLU A 172 7.35 -23.84 -9.29
N PHE A 173 8.35 -23.08 -8.82
CA PHE A 173 9.62 -22.95 -9.53
C PHE A 173 10.36 -24.27 -9.66
N LEU A 174 10.47 -25.05 -8.57
CA LEU A 174 11.16 -26.34 -8.54
C LEU A 174 10.47 -27.35 -9.48
N GLU A 175 9.14 -27.39 -9.48
CA GLU A 175 8.37 -28.22 -10.40
C GLU A 175 8.63 -27.83 -11.86
N ARG A 176 8.59 -26.52 -12.17
CA ARG A 176 8.81 -26.03 -13.54
C ARG A 176 10.18 -26.39 -14.11
N VAL A 177 11.21 -26.48 -13.27
CA VAL A 177 12.58 -26.83 -13.70
C VAL A 177 12.89 -28.33 -13.57
N GLY A 178 11.93 -29.15 -13.12
CA GLY A 178 12.13 -30.59 -12.92
C GLY A 178 13.15 -30.92 -11.82
N ALA A 179 13.26 -30.07 -10.79
CA ALA A 179 14.14 -30.31 -9.66
C ALA A 179 13.56 -31.36 -8.70
N ASP A 180 14.42 -31.95 -7.85
CA ASP A 180 14.00 -32.89 -6.81
C ASP A 180 13.00 -32.22 -5.85
N PRO A 181 11.77 -32.75 -5.71
CA PRO A 181 10.78 -32.22 -4.76
C PRO A 181 11.25 -32.21 -3.31
N ALA A 182 12.22 -33.05 -2.92
CA ALA A 182 12.79 -33.06 -1.58
C ALA A 182 13.45 -31.72 -1.20
N LEU A 183 13.82 -30.90 -2.18
CA LEU A 183 14.40 -29.57 -1.95
C LEU A 183 13.44 -28.59 -1.26
N ILE A 184 12.13 -28.85 -1.26
CA ILE A 184 11.15 -28.01 -0.55
C ILE A 184 11.10 -28.31 0.95
N ALA A 185 11.48 -29.53 1.37
CA ALA A 185 11.27 -30.00 2.74
C ALA A 185 11.89 -29.09 3.82
N PRO A 186 13.11 -28.53 3.65
CA PRO A 186 13.71 -27.63 4.64
C PRO A 186 12.90 -26.35 4.90
N ILE A 187 12.11 -25.89 3.91
CA ILE A 187 11.28 -24.69 4.03
C ILE A 187 9.80 -25.00 4.28
N GLY A 188 9.42 -26.27 4.45
CA GLY A 188 8.05 -26.68 4.75
C GLY A 188 7.36 -25.91 5.90
N PRO A 189 8.05 -25.59 7.01
CA PRO A 189 7.46 -24.77 8.08
C PRO A 189 7.00 -23.36 7.63
N LEU A 190 7.51 -22.85 6.51
CA LEU A 190 7.14 -21.55 5.95
C LEU A 190 5.88 -21.60 5.06
N ALA A 191 5.34 -22.80 4.78
CA ALA A 191 4.17 -23.00 3.94
C ALA A 191 2.86 -22.51 4.59
N GLN A 192 2.83 -22.40 5.91
CA GLN A 192 1.65 -22.00 6.66
C GLN A 192 1.66 -20.47 6.86
N PRO A 193 0.56 -19.76 6.59
CA PRO A 193 0.46 -18.37 7.04
C PRO A 193 0.54 -18.34 8.58
N PRO A 194 1.08 -17.28 9.19
CA PRO A 194 1.11 -17.18 10.65
C PRO A 194 -0.29 -17.39 11.22
N SER A 195 -0.40 -18.31 12.17
CA SER A 195 -1.65 -18.60 12.88
C SER A 195 -2.02 -17.42 13.78
N ARG A 196 -2.65 -16.39 13.22
CA ARG A 196 -3.34 -15.37 14.01
C ARG A 196 -4.65 -14.99 13.35
N GLU A 197 -5.70 -15.63 13.84
CA GLU A 197 -6.92 -14.92 14.21
C GLU A 197 -6.52 -13.71 15.08
N GLY A 198 -6.31 -12.55 14.45
CA GLY A 198 -6.53 -11.28 15.13
C GLY A 198 -8.04 -11.07 15.32
N PRO A 199 -8.50 -10.30 16.32
CA PRO A 199 -9.92 -10.16 16.60
C PRO A 199 -10.63 -9.74 15.32
N ALA A 200 -11.67 -10.49 14.93
CA ALA A 200 -12.49 -10.22 13.76
C ALA A 200 -13.01 -8.77 13.80
N HIS A 201 -12.28 -7.85 13.18
CA HIS A 201 -12.71 -6.48 12.96
C HIS A 201 -13.30 -6.43 11.56
N GLY A 202 -14.63 -6.32 11.50
CA GLY A 202 -15.36 -5.99 10.28
C GLY A 202 -16.06 -7.18 9.65
N ALA A 203 -17.24 -7.51 10.18
CA ALA A 203 -18.25 -8.15 9.37
C ALA A 203 -18.52 -7.31 8.11
N ARG A 204 -18.29 -7.93 6.95
CA ARG A 204 -18.95 -7.75 5.65
C ARG A 204 -19.51 -6.35 5.33
N VAL A 205 -19.01 -5.78 4.23
CA VAL A 205 -19.77 -4.85 3.39
C VAL A 205 -21.11 -5.50 3.03
N ARG A 206 -22.20 -5.05 3.65
CA ARG A 206 -23.56 -5.26 3.13
C ARG A 206 -24.02 -3.96 2.53
N ALA A 207 -24.13 -3.95 1.21
CA ALA A 207 -24.97 -3.02 0.48
C ALA A 207 -26.44 -3.24 0.87
N GLY A 208 -27.20 -2.16 1.05
CA GLY A 208 -28.62 -2.22 1.31
C GLY A 208 -29.19 -0.89 1.78
N LEU A 209 -29.31 0.05 0.84
CA LEU A 209 -30.26 1.15 0.94
C LEU A 209 -31.69 0.59 1.04
N ALA A 210 -32.44 1.07 2.01
CA ALA A 210 -33.90 1.24 1.96
C ALA A 210 -34.21 2.57 2.64
#